data_AF-A0A2K9RN47-F1
#
_entry.id   AF-A0A2K9RN47-F1
#
_cell.length_a   1.000
_cell.length_b   1.000
_cell.length_c   1.000
_cell.angle_alpha   90.00
_cell.angle_beta   90.00
_cell.angle_gamma   90.00
#
_symmetry.space_group_name_H-M   'P 1'
#
loop_
_entity.id
_entity.type
_entity.pdbx_description
1 polymer ?
#
loop_
_entity_poly.entity_id
_entity_poly.type
_entity_poly.pdbx_seq_one_letter_code
_entity_poly.pdbx_strand_id
1 'polypeptide(L)'
;DMNHLKNKRIRSVADLLQDQFGLALVRLENAVRGTICGAIRHKLIPTPQNLVTSTALTTTFESFFGLHPLSQVLDRTNPLTQIVH
;
A
#
# COMPACT_ATOMS: atom_id res chain seq x y z
N ASP A 1 -25.17 -12.44 -20.99
CA ASP A 1 -25.71 -11.59 -19.91
C ASP A 1 -24.58 -11.09 -19.02
N MET A 2 -24.42 -9.77 -18.89
CA MET A 2 -23.31 -9.11 -18.18
C MET A 2 -23.54 -8.99 -16.67
N ASN A 3 -24.80 -9.07 -16.23
CA ASN A 3 -25.18 -8.88 -14.83
C ASN A 3 -25.17 -10.19 -14.03
N HIS A 4 -24.98 -11.33 -14.70
CA HIS A 4 -24.89 -12.62 -14.05
C HIS A 4 -23.73 -12.67 -13.05
N LEU A 5 -24.00 -13.03 -11.79
CA LEU A 5 -23.01 -13.00 -10.70
C LEU A 5 -21.75 -13.84 -10.98
N LYS A 6 -21.88 -14.91 -11.75
CA LYS A 6 -20.75 -15.71 -12.28
C LYS A 6 -19.68 -14.87 -13.01
N ASN A 7 -20.06 -13.71 -13.56
CA ASN A 7 -19.19 -12.77 -14.28
C ASN A 7 -18.76 -11.58 -13.40
N LYS A 8 -19.04 -11.60 -12.10
CA LYS A 8 -18.67 -10.56 -11.13
C LYS A 8 -17.74 -11.16 -10.07
N ARG A 9 -16.72 -10.39 -9.67
CA ARG A 9 -15.83 -10.74 -8.56
C ARG A 9 -15.88 -9.62 -7.53
N ILE A 10 -16.02 -10.00 -6.27
CA ILE A 10 -15.84 -9.09 -5.13
C ILE A 10 -14.33 -8.94 -4.92
N ARG A 11 -13.86 -7.68 -4.85
CA ARG A 11 -12.51 -7.35 -4.41
C ARG A 11 -12.58 -6.87 -2.97
N SER A 12 -11.84 -7.55 -2.10
CA SER A 12 -11.69 -7.19 -0.70
C SER A 12 -10.71 -6.02 -0.54
N VAL A 13 -10.64 -5.47 0.67
CA VAL A 13 -9.62 -4.47 1.04
C VAL A 13 -8.21 -5.00 0.78
N ALA A 14 -7.95 -6.29 1.02
CA ALA A 14 -6.64 -6.90 0.79
C ALA A 14 -6.28 -6.91 -0.70
N ASP A 15 -7.23 -7.22 -1.60
CA ASP A 15 -7.00 -7.19 -3.05
C ASP A 15 -6.63 -5.77 -3.52
N LEU A 16 -7.36 -4.76 -3.03
CA LEU A 16 -7.12 -3.35 -3.39
C LEU A 16 -5.79 -2.82 -2.83
N LEU A 17 -5.48 -3.20 -1.60
CA LEU A 17 -4.24 -2.81 -0.94
C LEU A 17 -3.03 -3.51 -1.58
N GLN A 18 -3.18 -4.76 -2.04
CA GLN A 18 -2.11 -5.50 -2.71
C GLN A 18 -1.61 -4.79 -3.98
N ASP A 19 -2.52 -4.20 -4.75
CA ASP A 19 -2.16 -3.40 -5.94
C ASP A 19 -1.28 -2.20 -5.56
N GLN A 20 -1.63 -1.48 -4.48
CA GLN A 20 -0.85 -0.34 -3.99
C GLN A 20 0.48 -0.77 -3.34
N PHE A 21 0.46 -1.89 -2.63
CA PHE A 21 1.64 -2.45 -1.99
C PHE A 21 2.69 -2.87 -3.03
N GLY A 22 2.27 -3.45 -4.15
CA GLY A 22 3.16 -3.77 -5.28
C GLY A 22 3.86 -2.52 -5.82
N LEU A 23 3.12 -1.42 -6.02
CA LEU A 23 3.69 -0.14 -6.44
C LEU A 23 4.67 0.44 -5.39
N ALA A 24 4.36 0.28 -4.09
CA ALA A 24 5.23 0.73 -3.01
C ALA A 24 6.55 -0.04 -2.98
N LEU A 25 6.53 -1.35 -3.24
CA LEU A 25 7.74 -2.18 -3.34
C LEU A 25 8.62 -1.75 -4.51
N VAL A 26 8.05 -1.42 -5.66
CA VAL A 26 8.81 -0.89 -6.81
C VAL A 26 9.49 0.43 -6.45
N ARG A 27 8.80 1.32 -5.72
CA ARG A 27 9.39 2.58 -5.22
C ARG A 27 10.53 2.32 -4.24
N LEU A 28 10.36 1.36 -3.33
CA LEU A 28 11.39 0.96 -2.37
C LEU A 28 12.61 0.39 -3.09
N GLU A 29 12.42 -0.47 -4.08
CA GLU A 29 13.50 -1.03 -4.89
C GLU A 29 14.32 0.06 -5.59
N ASN A 30 13.63 1.07 -6.17
CA ASN A 30 14.29 2.20 -6.80
C ASN A 30 15.07 3.06 -5.81
N ALA A 31 14.52 3.29 -4.60
CA ALA A 31 15.22 4.00 -3.54
C ALA A 31 16.49 3.24 -3.10
N VAL A 32 16.37 1.93 -2.83
CA VAL A 32 17.50 1.05 -2.48
C VAL A 32 18.59 1.11 -3.55
N ARG A 33 18.21 0.95 -4.82
CA ARG A 33 19.14 1.00 -5.96
C ARG A 33 19.84 2.36 -6.04
N GLY A 34 19.13 3.46 -5.82
CA GLY A 34 19.71 4.80 -5.76
C GLY A 34 20.73 4.94 -4.63
N THR A 35 20.41 4.46 -3.43
CA THR A 35 21.31 4.47 -2.27
C THR A 35 22.56 3.65 -2.52
N ILE A 36 22.45 2.45 -3.11
CA ILE A 36 23.60 1.60 -3.48
C ILE A 36 24.50 2.33 -4.47
N CYS A 37 23.94 2.90 -5.54
CA CYS A 37 24.70 3.67 -6.52
C CYS A 37 25.43 4.86 -5.89
N GLY A 38 24.81 5.55 -4.93
CA GLY A 38 25.42 6.63 -4.16
C GLY A 38 26.56 6.13 -3.26
N ALA A 39 26.34 5.05 -2.52
CA ALA A 39 27.34 4.47 -1.62
C ALA A 39 28.62 4.04 -2.37
N ILE A 40 28.47 3.41 -3.54
CA ILE A 40 29.60 3.02 -4.41
C ILE A 40 30.40 4.25 -4.83
N ARG A 41 29.74 5.33 -5.25
CA ARG A 41 30.42 6.58 -5.67
C ARG A 41 31.24 7.21 -4.54
N HIS A 42 30.77 7.12 -3.31
CA HIS A 42 31.42 7.70 -2.14
C HIS A 42 32.34 6.74 -1.38
N LYS A 43 32.61 5.53 -1.92
CA LYS A 43 33.39 4.46 -1.26
C LYS A 43 32.89 4.12 0.15
N LEU A 44 31.59 4.27 0.38
CA LEU A 44 30.94 3.87 1.63
C LEU A 44 30.57 2.38 1.56
N ILE A 45 30.65 1.68 2.69
CA ILE A 45 30.17 0.30 2.80
C ILE A 45 28.66 0.37 3.08
N PRO A 46 27.79 -0.04 2.14
CA PRO A 46 26.36 -0.04 2.39
C PRO A 46 26.01 -1.13 3.40
N THR A 47 25.41 -0.76 4.52
CA THR A 47 24.82 -1.71 5.47
C THR A 47 23.36 -1.97 5.10
N PRO A 48 22.82 -3.19 5.28
CA PRO A 48 21.43 -3.50 4.94
C PRO A 48 20.39 -2.57 5.57
N GLN A 49 20.67 -2.11 6.80
CA GLN A 49 19.82 -1.17 7.54
C GLN A 49 19.75 0.21 6.88
N ASN A 50 20.83 0.66 6.24
CA ASN A 50 20.88 1.97 5.58
C ASN A 50 20.29 1.93 4.16
N LEU A 51 20.03 0.74 3.61
CA LEU A 51 19.47 0.56 2.29
C LEU A 51 17.94 0.59 2.30
N VAL A 52 17.32 0.04 3.34
CA VAL A 52 15.87 -0.14 3.41
C VAL A 52 15.22 1.01 4.20
N THR A 53 14.35 1.75 3.52
CA THR A 53 13.56 2.83 4.13
C THR A 53 12.09 2.44 4.18
N SER A 54 11.47 2.45 5.38
CA SER A 54 10.06 2.11 5.55
C SER A 54 9.10 3.20 5.02
N THR A 55 9.57 4.43 4.84
CA THR A 55 8.78 5.59 4.42
C THR A 55 7.92 5.32 3.18
N ALA A 56 8.44 4.62 2.18
CA ALA A 56 7.69 4.30 0.96
C ALA A 56 6.46 3.41 1.23
N LEU A 57 6.58 2.47 2.18
CA LEU A 57 5.48 1.62 2.60
C LEU A 57 4.49 2.41 3.45
N THR A 58 4.97 3.06 4.51
CA THR A 58 4.13 3.82 5.45
C THR A 58 3.28 4.87 4.73
N THR A 59 3.91 5.68 3.87
CA THR A 59 3.20 6.71 3.08
C THR A 59 2.15 6.12 2.14
N THR A 60 2.39 4.93 1.59
CA THR A 60 1.40 4.25 0.74
C THR A 60 0.20 3.77 1.55
N PHE A 61 0.44 3.21 2.73
CA PHE A 61 -0.63 2.80 3.66
C PHE A 61 -1.47 4.00 4.12
N GLU A 62 -0.82 5.08 4.56
CA GLU A 62 -1.50 6.32 4.97
C GLU A 62 -2.32 6.91 3.83
N SER A 63 -1.76 6.98 2.62
CA SER A 63 -2.46 7.50 1.45
C SER A 63 -3.65 6.63 1.06
N PHE A 64 -3.51 5.30 1.13
CA PHE A 64 -4.61 4.37 0.84
C PHE A 64 -5.76 4.59 1.81
N PHE A 65 -5.55 4.49 3.11
CA PHE A 65 -6.66 4.62 4.06
C PHE A 65 -7.19 6.06 4.20
N GLY A 66 -6.36 7.06 3.93
CA GLY A 66 -6.75 8.47 4.01
C GLY A 66 -7.49 9.00 2.78
N LEU A 67 -7.22 8.47 1.58
CA LEU A 67 -7.74 9.03 0.32
C LEU A 67 -8.57 8.04 -0.51
N HIS A 68 -8.51 6.73 -0.24
CA HIS A 68 -9.20 5.76 -1.07
C HIS A 68 -10.73 5.89 -0.89
N PRO A 69 -11.53 6.03 -1.97
CA PRO A 69 -12.99 6.27 -1.87
C PRO A 69 -13.79 5.19 -1.13
N LEU A 70 -13.26 3.96 -1.11
CA LEU A 70 -13.84 2.82 -0.38
C LEU A 70 -13.39 2.75 1.09
N SER A 71 -12.46 3.60 1.52
CA SER A 71 -12.05 3.73 2.92
C SER A 71 -12.96 4.74 3.62
N GLN A 72 -14.05 4.24 4.19
CA GLN A 72 -15.08 5.07 4.82
C GLN A 72 -14.92 5.11 6.34
N VAL A 73 -15.34 6.21 6.95
CA VAL A 73 -15.37 6.34 8.41
C VAL A 73 -16.54 5.50 8.93
N LEU A 74 -16.24 4.54 9.80
CA LEU A 74 -17.23 3.66 10.41
C LEU A 74 -18.36 4.45 11.09
N ASP A 75 -19.60 4.17 10.70
CA ASP A 75 -20.80 4.68 11.36
C ASP A 75 -20.93 4.06 12.76
N ARG A 76 -20.98 4.91 13.80
CA ARG A 76 -21.09 4.49 15.20
C ARG A 76 -22.39 4.93 15.88
N THR A 77 -23.44 5.26 15.13
CA THR A 77 -24.72 5.71 15.70
C THR A 77 -25.33 4.64 16.62
N ASN A 78 -25.29 3.36 16.26
CA ASN A 78 -25.71 2.25 17.12
C ASN A 78 -25.04 0.92 16.70
N PRO A 79 -25.14 -0.16 17.50
CA PRO A 79 -24.50 -1.43 17.17
C PRO A 79 -24.99 -2.07 15.87
N LEU A 80 -26.23 -1.82 15.44
CA LEU A 80 -26.75 -2.36 14.17
C LEU A 80 -26.15 -1.62 12.98
N THR A 81 -25.97 -0.29 13.07
CA THR A 81 -25.35 0.49 11.98
C THR A 81 -23.90 0.08 11.75
N GLN A 82 -23.17 -0.27 12.82
CA GLN A 82 -21.79 -0.77 12.71
C GLN A 82 -21.66 -2.12 11.97
N ILE A 83 -22.68 -2.98 12.03
CA ILE A 83 -22.65 -4.31 11.40
C ILE A 83 -23.01 -4.23 9.91
N VAL A 84 -23.87 -3.28 9.54
CA VAL A 84 -24.36 -3.11 8.17
C VAL A 84 -23.42 -2.27 7.31
N HIS A 85 -22.61 -1.42 7.94
CA HIS A 85 -21.53 -0.66 7.31
C HIS A 85 -20.37 -1.57 6.86
#